data_AF-A0A356QQI6-F1
#
_entry.id   AF-A0A356QQI6-F1
#
_cell.length_a   1.000
_cell.length_b   1.000
_cell.length_c   1.000
_cell.angle_alpha   90.00
_cell.angle_beta   90.00
_cell.angle_gamma   90.00
#
_symmetry.space_group_name_H-M   'P 1'
#
loop_
_entity.id
_entity.type
_entity.pdbx_description
1 polymer ?
#
loop_
_entity_poly.entity_id
_entity_poly.type
_entity_poly.pdbx_seq_one_letter_code
_entity_poly.pdbx_strand_id
1 'polypeptide(L)' 'NVWRFEIIKESAHEPDSHPHFICVDCGSVSCMEDVELKRTSTSKSPLFERITEIVLRGHCNECA' A
#
# COMPACT_ATOMS: atom_id res chain seq x y z
N ASN A 1 -15.43 -17.16 -6.47
CA ASN A 1 -14.01 -16.75 -6.54
C ASN A 1 -13.93 -15.38 -7.20
N VAL A 2 -13.40 -14.38 -6.50
CA VAL A 2 -13.22 -13.01 -7.04
C VAL A 2 -11.72 -12.70 -7.04
N TRP A 3 -11.23 -12.22 -8.18
CA TRP A 3 -9.85 -11.78 -8.37
C TRP A 3 -9.86 -10.27 -8.62
N ARG A 4 -8.92 -9.53 -8.00
CA ARG A 4 -8.72 -8.09 -8.20
C ARG A 4 -7.31 -7.88 -8.73
N PHE A 5 -7.19 -7.07 -9.77
CA PHE A 5 -5.93 -6.72 -10.41
C PHE A 5 -5.79 -5.20 -10.38
N GLU A 6 -4.57 -4.71 -10.25
CA GLU A 6 -4.23 -3.31 -10.44
C GLU A 6 -3.46 -3.11 -11.74
N ILE A 7 -3.64 -1.97 -12.39
CA ILE A 7 -2.90 -1.63 -13.60
C ILE A 7 -1.57 -1.02 -13.16
N ILE A 8 -0.49 -1.77 -13.29
CA ILE A 8 0.86 -1.27 -13.05
C ILE A 8 1.26 -0.41 -14.26
N LYS A 9 1.27 0.91 -14.11
CA LYS A 9 1.83 1.83 -15.11
C LYS A 9 3.33 1.96 -14.89
N GLU A 10 4.11 1.52 -15.87
CA GLU A 10 5.58 1.48 -15.84
C GLU A 10 6.25 2.87 -15.73
N SER A 11 5.48 3.96 -15.82
CA SER A 11 5.96 5.34 -15.77
C SER A 11 5.24 6.24 -14.75
N ALA A 12 4.43 5.71 -13.84
CA ALA A 12 3.58 6.53 -12.96
C ALA A 12 4.09 6.71 -11.52
N HIS A 13 5.23 6.14 -11.13
CA HIS A 13 5.77 6.32 -9.78
C HIS A 13 7.29 6.54 -9.79
N GLU A 14 7.68 7.78 -10.11
CA GLU A 14 8.81 8.44 -9.44
C GLU A 14 8.52 8.48 -7.92
N PRO A 15 9.53 8.57 -7.05
CA PRO A 15 9.67 7.82 -5.78
C PRO A 15 8.81 8.28 -4.59
N ASP A 16 7.64 8.86 -4.83
CA ASP A 16 6.64 9.07 -3.79
C ASP A 16 5.74 7.83 -3.69
N SER A 17 6.35 6.73 -3.20
CA SER A 17 5.67 5.49 -2.82
C SER A 17 4.78 5.76 -1.60
N HIS A 18 3.68 6.49 -1.82
CA HIS A 18 2.67 6.66 -0.81
C HIS A 18 1.85 5.37 -0.73
N PRO A 19 1.48 4.91 0.48
CA PRO A 19 0.79 3.64 0.61
C PRO A 19 -0.71 3.80 0.32
N HIS A 20 -1.34 2.74 -0.17
CA HIS A 20 -2.80 2.70 -0.35
C HIS A 20 -3.47 2.04 0.86
N PHE A 21 -4.60 2.60 1.29
CA PHE A 21 -5.52 1.95 2.23
C PHE A 21 -6.70 1.33 1.49
N ILE A 22 -7.06 0.09 1.83
CA ILE A 22 -8.23 -0.63 1.29
C ILE A 22 -9.16 -1.06 2.42
N CYS A 23 -10.43 -0.62 2.38
CA CYS A 23 -11.45 -1.11 3.31
C CYS A 23 -11.79 -2.58 3.04
N VAL A 24 -11.78 -3.41 4.08
CA VAL A 24 -12.08 -4.85 3.94
C VAL A 24 -13.57 -5.15 3.78
N ASP A 25 -14.45 -4.20 4.15
CA ASP A 25 -15.91 -4.37 4.03
C ASP A 25 -16.45 -3.81 2.73
N CYS A 26 -16.25 -2.51 2.48
CA CYS A 26 -16.81 -1.84 1.30
C CYS A 26 -15.85 -1.80 0.10
N GLY A 27 -14.57 -2.09 0.30
CA GLY A 27 -13.57 -2.07 -0.77
C GLY A 27 -13.11 -0.68 -1.20
N SER A 28 -13.47 0.39 -0.47
CA SER A 28 -13.00 1.75 -0.76
C SER A 28 -11.47 1.81 -0.73
N VAL A 29 -10.88 2.56 -1.67
CA VAL A 29 -9.44 2.78 -1.75
C VAL A 29 -9.14 4.25 -1.50
N SER A 30 -8.11 4.54 -0.70
CA SER A 30 -7.67 5.91 -0.43
C SER A 30 -6.15 6.00 -0.44
N CYS A 31 -5.61 7.01 -1.14
CA CYS A 31 -4.20 7.35 -1.10
C CYS A 31 -3.84 7.92 0.26
N MET A 32 -2.74 7.47 0.86
CA MET A 32 -2.23 8.01 2.11
C MET A 32 -0.99 8.87 1.85
N GLU A 33 -1.19 10.00 1.19
CA GLU A 33 -0.12 10.94 0.78
C GLU A 33 0.68 11.47 1.99
N ASP A 34 0.02 11.73 3.11
CA ASP A 34 0.64 12.28 4.34
C ASP A 34 1.23 11.21 5.27
N VAL A 35 1.17 9.93 4.91
CA VAL A 35 1.70 8.84 5.77
C VAL A 35 3.15 8.57 5.40
N GLU A 36 4.06 9.17 6.17
CA GLU A 36 5.47 8.82 6.13
C GLU A 36 5.72 7.43 6.72
N LEU A 37 5.78 6.41 5.87
CA LEU A 37 6.35 5.13 6.26
C LEU A 37 7.87 5.29 6.36
N LYS A 38 8.36 5.55 7.58
CA LYS A 38 9.80 5.49 7.83
C LYS A 38 10.30 4.11 7.45
N ARG A 39 11.09 4.03 6.37
CA ARG A 39 11.89 2.86 6.01
C ARG A 39 12.96 2.66 7.07
N THR A 40 12.56 2.19 8.25
CA THR A 40 13.42 2.05 9.42
C THR A 40 14.36 0.85 9.32
N SER A 41 14.11 -0.09 8.41
CA SER A 41 15.00 -1.25 8.23
C SER A 41 16.11 -0.93 7.22
N THR A 42 17.19 -0.32 7.71
CA THR A 42 18.52 -0.42 7.08
C THR A 42 19.17 -1.78 7.33
N SER A 43 18.57 -2.64 8.16
CA SER A 43 19.02 -4.02 8.34
C SER A 43 18.53 -4.91 7.20
N LYS A 44 19.44 -5.75 6.68
CA LYS A 44 19.10 -6.82 5.75
C LYS A 44 18.09 -7.74 6.43
N SER A 45 16.83 -7.64 6.03
CA SER A 45 15.82 -8.62 6.43
C SER A 45 16.19 -9.97 5.82
N PRO A 46 16.19 -11.08 6.58
CA PRO A 46 16.35 -12.41 5.99
C PRO A 46 15.14 -12.81 5.14
N LEU A 47 14.03 -12.05 5.20
CA LEU A 47 12.76 -12.38 4.57
C LEU A 47 12.55 -11.70 3.21
N PHE A 48 13.21 -10.56 2.96
CA PHE A 48 13.01 -9.80 1.72
C PHE A 48 14.24 -8.96 1.38
N GLU A 49 14.51 -8.81 0.08
CA GLU A 49 15.63 -8.01 -0.43
C GLU A 49 15.22 -6.55 -0.70
N ARG A 50 14.07 -6.35 -1.36
CA ARG A 50 13.56 -5.03 -1.75
C ARG A 50 12.05 -4.98 -1.57
N ILE A 51 11.56 -3.93 -0.91
CA ILE A 51 10.14 -3.60 -0.83
C ILE A 51 9.83 -2.63 -1.97
N THR A 52 8.86 -3.00 -2.82
CA THR A 52 8.37 -2.16 -3.92
C THR A 52 7.10 -1.41 -3.57
N GLU A 53 6.26 -1.98 -2.69
CA GLU A 53 4.98 -1.41 -2.30
C GLU A 53 4.58 -1.84 -0.87
N ILE A 54 3.79 -1.02 -0.19
CA ILE A 54 3.10 -1.35 1.06
C ILE A 54 1.62 -1.01 0.91
N VAL A 55 0.74 -1.99 1.17
CA VAL A 55 -0.72 -1.83 1.15
C VAL A 55 -1.27 -2.04 2.56
N LEU A 56 -2.04 -1.08 3.06
CA LEU A 56 -2.75 -1.20 4.33
C LEU A 56 -4.21 -1.65 4.09
N ARG A 57 -4.71 -2.52 4.96
CA ARG A 57 -6.09 -3.02 4.92
C ARG A 57 -6.72 -2.90 6.30
N GLY A 58 -7.97 -2.44 6.35
CA GLY A 58 -8.71 -2.27 7.61
C GLY A 58 -10.16 -1.87 7.39
N HIS A 59 -10.83 -1.35 8.41
CA HIS A 59 -12.19 -0.81 8.32
C HIS A 59 -12.12 0.71 8.14
N CYS A 60 -12.82 1.27 7.15
CA CYS A 60 -12.93 2.73 7.03
C CYS A 60 -13.91 3.28 8.07
N ASN A 61 -13.86 4.59 8.32
CA ASN A 61 -14.74 5.24 9.31
C ASN A 61 -16.23 5.08 9.00
N GLU A 62 -16.60 4.86 7.74
CA GLU A 62 -17.99 4.64 7.31
C GLU A 62 -18.48 3.20 7.59
N CYS A 63 -17.56 2.24 7.77
CA CYS A 63 -17.87 0.82 8.01
C CYS A 63 -17.60 0.36 9.45
N ALA A 64 -16.95 1.21 10.26
CA ALA A 64 -16.59 0.93 11.65
C ALA A 64 -17.80 1.02 12.61
#